data_AF-A0A7K0LK76-F1
#
_entry.id   AF-A0A7K0LK76-F1
#
_cell.length_a   1.000
_cell.length_b   1.000
_cell.length_c   1.000
_cell.angle_alpha   90.00
_cell.angle_beta   90.00
_cell.angle_gamma   90.00
#
_symmetry.space_group_name_H-M   'P 1'
#
loop_
_entity.id
_entity.type
_entity.pdbx_description
1 polymer ?
#
loop_
_entity_poly.entity_id
_entity_poly.type
_entity_poly.pdbx_seq_one_letter_code
_entity_poly.pdbx_strand_id
1 'polypeptide(L)'
;MSLNSDAAVLACISSPSLRFDAGAQNAVDTNVLDAITGDFTNDLRITGTSAYVAQTINTLNGLKVFSNSGSVVNKFLQLRFVAVSEPTTNEKLCGAGNPSNNRIINLNPFDVGLDMKKGDVRLAK
;
A
#
# COMPACT_ATOMS: atom_id res chain seq x y z
N MET A 1 -13.28 19.29 25.23
CA MET A 1 -12.93 19.35 23.79
C MET A 1 -13.26 17.97 23.22
N SER A 2 -14.46 17.82 22.65
CA SER A 2 -14.89 16.53 22.09
C SER A 2 -14.28 16.38 20.71
N LEU A 3 -13.34 15.45 20.55
CA LEU A 3 -12.91 15.01 19.23
C LEU A 3 -14.10 14.28 18.62
N ASN A 4 -14.82 14.90 17.69
CA ASN A 4 -15.80 14.19 16.87
C ASN A 4 -15.04 13.06 16.16
N SER A 5 -15.28 11.84 16.60
CA SER A 5 -14.67 10.62 16.08
C SER A 5 -15.33 10.27 14.76
N ASP A 6 -14.84 10.85 13.65
CA ASP A 6 -14.74 10.21 12.33
C ASP A 6 -14.33 11.23 11.26
N ALA A 7 -13.24 11.98 11.49
CA ALA A 7 -12.63 12.71 10.38
C ALA A 7 -12.23 11.70 9.30
N ALA A 8 -12.77 11.88 8.10
CA ALA A 8 -12.45 11.03 6.98
C ALA A 8 -10.99 11.26 6.56
N VAL A 9 -10.36 10.20 6.08
CA VAL A 9 -8.98 10.19 5.59
C VAL A 9 -9.01 9.77 4.13
N LEU A 10 -8.33 10.54 3.30
CA LEU A 10 -7.93 10.13 1.96
C LEU A 10 -6.49 9.63 2.03
N ALA A 11 -6.29 8.35 1.75
CA ALA A 11 -4.98 7.75 1.52
C ALA A 11 -4.71 7.71 0.00
N CYS A 12 -3.62 8.34 -0.43
CA CYS A 12 -3.14 8.27 -1.81
C CYS A 12 -1.84 7.47 -1.86
N ILE A 13 -1.84 6.41 -2.64
CA ILE A 13 -0.76 5.45 -2.77
C ILE A 13 -0.31 5.45 -4.24
N SER A 14 0.93 5.85 -4.50
CA SER A 14 1.41 6.03 -5.86
C SER A 14 2.81 5.48 -6.07
N SER A 15 3.09 4.96 -7.26
CA SER A 15 4.43 4.56 -7.68
C SER A 15 4.60 4.73 -9.19
N PRO A 16 5.80 5.07 -9.69
CA PRO A 16 6.04 5.11 -11.13
C PRO A 16 6.09 3.72 -11.79
N SER A 17 6.32 2.64 -11.03
CA SER A 17 6.66 1.32 -11.58
C SER A 17 5.98 0.13 -10.91
N LEU A 18 5.03 0.41 -10.02
CA LEU A 18 4.24 -0.57 -9.30
C LEU A 18 2.75 -0.36 -9.58
N ARG A 19 1.98 -1.45 -9.53
CA ARG A 19 0.51 -1.46 -9.50
C ARG A 19 0.04 -1.99 -8.16
N PHE A 20 -1.10 -1.50 -7.72
CA PHE A 20 -1.68 -1.82 -6.43
C PHE A 20 -2.97 -2.60 -6.63
N ASP A 21 -3.19 -3.59 -5.78
CA ASP A 21 -4.44 -4.36 -5.71
C ASP A 21 -4.98 -4.25 -4.29
N ALA A 22 -6.18 -3.70 -4.19
CA ALA A 22 -6.89 -3.42 -2.94
C ALA A 22 -8.38 -3.72 -3.09
N GLY A 23 -9.03 -4.14 -1.99
CA GLY A 23 -10.46 -4.42 -1.96
C GLY A 23 -10.80 -5.87 -2.31
N ALA A 24 -10.68 -6.26 -3.59
CA ALA A 24 -10.99 -7.61 -4.06
C ALA A 24 -9.71 -8.39 -4.41
N GLN A 25 -9.55 -9.60 -3.87
CA GLN A 25 -8.30 -10.34 -4.05
C GLN A 25 -8.02 -10.68 -5.52
N ASN A 26 -6.91 -10.17 -6.08
CA ASN A 26 -6.47 -10.46 -7.44
C ASN A 26 -7.50 -10.07 -8.53
N ALA A 27 -8.40 -9.14 -8.23
CA ALA A 27 -9.45 -8.71 -9.15
C ALA A 27 -9.72 -7.22 -8.97
N VAL A 28 -10.07 -6.54 -10.06
CA VAL A 28 -10.49 -5.14 -9.99
C VAL A 28 -11.72 -5.06 -9.09
N ASP A 29 -11.64 -4.27 -8.02
CA ASP A 29 -12.78 -3.97 -7.18
C ASP A 29 -13.81 -3.16 -7.99
N THR A 30 -14.95 -3.79 -8.25
CA THR A 30 -16.07 -3.18 -8.98
C THR A 30 -17.13 -2.60 -8.05
N ASN A 31 -16.89 -2.58 -6.73
CA ASN A 31 -17.82 -1.99 -5.78
C ASN A 31 -18.04 -0.51 -6.07
N VAL A 32 -19.31 -0.12 -6.09
CA VAL A 32 -19.80 1.21 -6.52
C VAL A 32 -19.61 2.28 -5.42
N LEU A 33 -19.02 1.94 -4.27
CA LEU A 33 -19.01 2.84 -3.11
C LEU A 33 -18.02 4.02 -3.21
N ASP A 34 -17.34 4.23 -4.34
CA ASP A 34 -16.32 5.29 -4.57
C ASP A 34 -15.25 5.40 -3.46
N ALA A 35 -15.16 4.42 -2.57
CA ALA A 35 -14.28 4.41 -1.41
C ALA A 35 -12.86 3.97 -1.79
N ILE A 36 -12.73 3.25 -2.91
CA ILE A 36 -11.48 2.79 -3.50
C ILE A 36 -11.51 3.18 -4.98
N THR A 37 -10.46 3.82 -5.48
CA THR A 37 -10.31 4.10 -6.91
C THR A 37 -8.87 3.90 -7.35
N GLY A 38 -8.67 3.53 -8.63
CA GLY A 38 -7.35 3.22 -9.15
C GLY A 38 -6.83 1.86 -8.70
N ASP A 39 -7.72 0.94 -8.34
CA ASP A 39 -7.38 -0.46 -8.14
C ASP A 39 -6.80 -1.08 -9.44
N PHE A 40 -5.82 -1.96 -9.30
CA PHE A 40 -4.94 -2.46 -10.36
C PHE A 40 -4.13 -1.41 -11.14
N THR A 41 -4.06 -0.16 -10.66
CA THR A 41 -3.28 0.91 -11.27
C THR A 41 -2.08 1.31 -10.42
N ASN A 42 -1.28 2.24 -10.91
CA ASN A 42 -0.11 2.79 -10.23
C ASN A 42 -0.42 4.02 -9.35
N ASP A 43 -1.70 4.39 -9.25
CA ASP A 43 -2.22 5.44 -8.38
C ASP A 43 -3.54 4.95 -7.74
N LEU A 44 -3.45 4.48 -6.50
CA LEU A 44 -4.56 3.96 -5.71
C LEU A 44 -4.97 4.99 -4.66
N ARG A 45 -6.28 5.25 -4.57
CA ARG A 45 -6.86 6.15 -3.58
C ARG A 45 -7.91 5.41 -2.77
N ILE A 46 -7.83 5.55 -1.45
CA ILE A 46 -8.76 4.94 -0.50
C ILE A 46 -9.29 6.05 0.41
N THR A 47 -10.60 6.13 0.59
CA THR A 47 -11.24 7.13 1.45
C THR A 47 -12.20 6.49 2.44
N GLY A 48 -12.30 7.06 3.64
CA GLY A 48 -13.23 6.62 4.68
C GLY A 48 -12.74 7.02 6.06
N THR A 49 -13.23 6.37 7.12
CA THR A 49 -12.65 6.55 8.46
C THR A 49 -11.20 6.05 8.47
N SER A 50 -10.38 6.55 9.39
CA SER A 50 -8.99 6.07 9.55
C SER A 50 -8.93 4.55 9.79
N ALA A 51 -9.90 4.00 10.53
CA ALA A 51 -10.05 2.57 10.75
C ALA A 51 -10.37 1.82 9.45
N TYR A 52 -11.29 2.33 8.63
CA TYR A 52 -11.61 1.73 7.32
C TYR A 52 -10.39 1.74 6.39
N VAL A 53 -9.72 2.88 6.25
CA VAL A 53 -8.53 3.01 5.40
C VAL A 53 -7.43 2.04 5.84
N ALA A 54 -7.16 1.97 7.15
CA ALA A 54 -6.19 1.03 7.70
C ALA A 54 -6.61 -0.42 7.49
N GLN A 55 -7.89 -0.74 7.64
CA GLN A 55 -8.41 -2.07 7.37
C GLN A 55 -8.24 -2.44 5.90
N THR A 56 -8.62 -1.57 4.96
CA THR A 56 -8.49 -1.80 3.51
C THR A 56 -7.03 -2.00 3.09
N ILE A 57 -6.07 -1.30 3.70
CA ILE A 57 -4.64 -1.54 3.44
C ILE A 57 -4.18 -2.90 3.98
N ASN A 58 -4.82 -3.41 5.03
CA ASN A 58 -4.43 -4.66 5.71
C ASN A 58 -5.35 -5.86 5.38
N THR A 59 -6.38 -5.71 4.56
CA THR A 59 -7.34 -6.78 4.25
C THR A 59 -6.74 -7.81 3.30
N LEU A 60 -7.26 -9.05 3.35
CA LEU A 60 -6.99 -10.12 2.36
C LEU A 60 -5.48 -10.37 2.09
N ASN A 61 -4.68 -10.41 3.17
CA ASN A 61 -3.21 -10.52 3.18
C ASN A 61 -2.45 -9.22 2.88
N GLY A 62 -3.11 -8.08 3.07
CA GLY A 62 -2.54 -6.75 2.91
C GLY A 62 -2.56 -6.25 1.47
N LEU A 63 -2.23 -4.97 1.32
CA LEU A 63 -2.07 -4.31 0.04
C LEU A 63 -1.08 -5.09 -0.83
N LYS A 64 -1.58 -5.56 -1.97
CA LYS A 64 -0.74 -6.25 -2.94
C LYS A 64 -0.09 -5.26 -3.87
N VAL A 65 1.17 -5.55 -4.18
CA VAL A 65 2.01 -4.68 -4.99
C VAL A 65 2.62 -5.51 -6.10
N PHE A 66 2.33 -5.14 -7.34
CA PHE A 66 2.83 -5.77 -8.54
C PHE A 66 3.81 -4.85 -9.24
N SER A 67 4.81 -5.44 -9.88
CA SER A 67 5.69 -4.71 -10.77
C SER A 67 5.03 -4.54 -12.15
N ASN A 68 5.18 -3.36 -12.76
CA ASN A 68 4.79 -3.16 -14.17
C ASN A 68 5.73 -3.86 -15.16
N SER A 69 6.96 -4.12 -14.74
CA SER A 69 7.98 -4.81 -15.53
C SER A 69 9.10 -5.33 -14.63
N GLY A 70 9.51 -6.60 -14.83
CA GLY A 70 10.58 -7.22 -14.06
C GLY A 70 10.25 -7.36 -12.57
N SER A 71 11.21 -7.03 -11.71
CA SER A 71 11.14 -7.24 -10.25
C SER A 71 10.41 -6.11 -9.50
N VAL A 72 9.90 -6.42 -8.31
CA VAL A 72 9.42 -5.43 -7.31
C VAL A 72 10.55 -4.83 -6.47
N VAL A 73 11.72 -5.45 -6.50
CA VAL A 73 12.92 -5.06 -5.71
C VAL A 73 13.48 -3.72 -6.21
N ASN A 74 14.03 -2.93 -5.29
CA ASN A 74 14.61 -1.59 -5.51
C ASN A 74 13.61 -0.58 -6.07
N LYS A 75 12.31 -0.84 -5.89
CA LYS A 75 11.23 0.10 -6.21
C LYS A 75 10.70 0.73 -4.93
N PHE A 76 9.91 1.78 -5.09
CA PHE A 76 9.27 2.44 -3.98
C PHE A 76 7.81 2.74 -4.27
N LEU A 77 7.04 2.90 -3.20
CA LEU A 77 5.73 3.54 -3.24
C LEU A 77 5.71 4.74 -2.30
N GLN A 78 4.89 5.72 -2.64
CA GLN A 78 4.62 6.88 -1.81
C GLN A 78 3.22 6.74 -1.22
N LEU A 79 3.12 6.84 0.10
CA LEU A 79 1.85 6.97 0.82
C LEU A 79 1.68 8.40 1.29
N ARG A 80 0.49 8.96 1.08
CA ARG A 80 0.11 10.31 1.53
C ARG A 80 -1.24 10.20 2.20
N PHE A 81 -1.35 10.74 3.42
CA PHE A 81 -2.58 10.73 4.20
C PHE A 81 -3.07 12.16 4.41
N VAL A 82 -4.31 12.41 4.00
CA VAL A 82 -4.94 13.72 4.04
C VAL A 82 -6.23 13.61 4.83
N ALA A 83 -6.38 14.43 5.86
CA ALA A 83 -7.65 14.55 6.58
C ALA A 83 -8.62 15.37 5.71
N VAL A 84 -9.83 14.85 5.51
CA VAL A 84 -10.87 15.45 4.68
C VAL A 84 -12.17 15.56 5.49
N SER A 85 -12.98 16.57 5.19
CA SER A 85 -14.24 16.82 5.91
C SER A 85 -15.30 15.76 5.60
N GLU A 86 -15.24 15.18 4.40
CA GLU A 86 -16.14 14.15 3.90
C GLU A 86 -15.34 13.15 3.06
N PRO A 87 -15.72 11.85 3.00
CA PRO A 87 -15.04 10.88 2.15
C PRO A 87 -14.99 11.33 0.69
N THR A 88 -13.80 11.31 0.09
CA THR A 88 -13.58 11.74 -1.30
C THR A 88 -12.37 11.06 -1.89
N THR A 89 -12.42 10.74 -3.18
CA THR A 89 -11.31 10.20 -3.97
C THR A 89 -10.70 11.23 -4.92
N ASN A 90 -10.92 12.52 -4.69
CA ASN A 90 -10.37 13.58 -5.53
C ASN A 90 -8.83 13.62 -5.48
N GLU A 91 -8.18 13.30 -6.61
CA GLU A 91 -6.71 13.29 -6.75
C GLU A 91 -6.05 14.63 -6.40
N LYS A 92 -6.76 15.74 -6.61
CA LYS A 92 -6.22 17.09 -6.36
C LYS A 92 -5.92 17.32 -4.88
N LEU A 93 -6.56 16.56 -3.99
CA LEU A 93 -6.35 16.64 -2.56
C LEU A 93 -5.14 15.84 -2.08
N CYS A 94 -4.58 14.93 -2.88
CA CYS A 94 -3.45 14.08 -2.48
C CYS A 94 -2.18 14.86 -2.09
N GLY A 95 -2.07 16.14 -2.49
CA GLY A 95 -0.98 17.04 -2.10
C GLY A 95 -1.34 18.07 -1.02
N ALA A 96 -2.59 18.08 -0.54
CA ALA A 96 -3.10 19.11 0.39
C ALA A 96 -2.82 18.81 1.87
N GLY A 97 -2.37 17.59 2.19
CA GLY A 97 -2.01 17.19 3.56
C GLY A 97 -0.69 17.79 4.04
N ASN A 98 -0.44 17.70 5.35
CA ASN A 98 0.85 18.07 5.91
C ASN A 98 1.97 17.16 5.33
N PRO A 99 3.07 17.70 4.76
CA PRO A 99 4.18 16.91 4.25
C PRO A 99 4.75 15.90 5.26
N SER A 100 4.63 16.15 6.57
CA SER A 100 5.03 15.22 7.63
C SER A 100 4.24 13.91 7.64
N ASN A 101 3.11 13.83 6.94
CA ASN A 101 2.28 12.63 6.82
C ASN A 101 2.64 11.79 5.58
N ASN A 102 3.58 12.27 4.76
CA ASN A 102 4.04 11.53 3.59
C ASN A 102 5.03 10.44 4.03
N ARG A 103 4.91 9.25 3.44
CA ARG A 103 5.84 8.15 3.64
C ARG A 103 6.32 7.66 2.28
N ILE A 104 7.60 7.35 2.20
CA ILE A 104 8.18 6.61 1.07
C ILE A 104 8.56 5.25 1.62
N ILE A 105 8.04 4.19 1.02
CA ILE A 105 8.35 2.81 1.38
C ILE A 105 9.21 2.23 0.26
N ASN A 106 10.43 1.86 0.60
CA ASN A 106 11.37 1.20 -0.30
C ASN A 106 11.20 -0.31 -0.18
N LEU A 107 11.00 -0.98 -1.32
CA LEU A 107 10.90 -2.43 -1.44
C LEU A 107 12.31 -2.99 -1.67
N ASN A 108 12.94 -3.39 -0.58
CA ASN A 108 14.28 -3.98 -0.61
C ASN A 108 14.20 -5.51 -0.71
N PRO A 109 15.19 -6.16 -1.32
CA PRO A 109 15.25 -7.61 -1.28
C PRO A 109 15.49 -8.07 0.15
N PHE A 110 14.77 -9.12 0.57
CA PHE A 110 15.11 -9.80 1.81
C PHE A 110 16.21 -10.81 1.50
N ASP A 111 17.46 -10.45 1.81
CA ASP A 111 18.60 -11.35 1.62
C ASP A 111 18.69 -12.34 2.78
N VAL A 112 18.25 -13.57 2.56
CA VAL A 112 18.51 -14.69 3.47
C VAL A 112 19.80 -15.34 3.01
N GLY A 113 20.92 -14.74 3.39
CA GLY A 113 22.23 -15.33 3.18
C GLY A 113 22.32 -16.66 3.94
N LEU A 114 22.33 -17.78 3.23
CA LEU A 114 22.62 -19.09 3.80
C LEU A 114 24.15 -19.17 4.03
N ASP A 115 24.59 -18.93 5.27
CA ASP A 115 25.95 -19.25 5.70
C ASP A 115 26.08 -20.77 5.85
N MET A 116 26.37 -21.45 4.73
CA MET A 116 26.67 -22.87 4.73
C MET A 116 28.01 -23.12 5.42
N LYS A 117 27.98 -23.42 6.73
CA LYS A 117 29.12 -24.03 7.41
C LYS A 117 29.32 -25.44 6.85
N LYS A 118 30.40 -25.64 6.09
CA LYS A 118 30.83 -26.97 5.63
C LYS A 118 31.17 -27.82 6.86
N GLY A 119 30.28 -28.73 7.23
CA GLY A 119 30.60 -29.83 8.13
C GLY A 119 31.23 -30.96 7.31
N ASP A 120 32.41 -31.44 7.72
CA ASP A 120 33.03 -32.63 7.13
C ASP A 120 32.23 -33.88 7.52
N VAL A 121 31.15 -34.15 6.79
CA VAL A 121 30.42 -35.41 6.92
C VAL A 121 31.12 -36.45 6.04
N ARG A 122 31.95 -37.30 6.66
CA ARG A 122 32.41 -38.54 6.02
C ARG A 122 31.24 -39.52 5.97
N LEU A 123 30.76 -39.82 4.77
CA LEU A 123 29.81 -40.91 4.54
C LEU A 123 30.52 -42.24 4.87
N ALA A 124 29.92 -43.03 5.76
CA ALA A 124 30.37 -44.39 6.03
C ALA A 124 30.20 -45.24 4.76
N LYS A 125 31.20 -46.08 4.48
CA LYS A 125 31.29 -46.92 3.28
C LYS A 125 30.46 -48.19 3.44
#